data_AF-A0A1Y4CTU2-F1
#
_entry.id   AF-A0A1Y4CTU2-F1
#
_cell.length_a   1.000
_cell.length_b   1.000
_cell.length_c   1.000
_cell.angle_alpha   90.00
_cell.angle_beta   90.00
_cell.angle_gamma   90.00
#
_symmetry.space_group_name_H-M   'P 1'
#
loop_
_entity.id
_entity.type
_entity.pdbx_description
1 polymer ?
#
loop_
_entity_poly.entity_id
_entity_poly.type
_entity_poly.pdbx_seq_one_letter_code
_entity_poly.pdbx_strand_id
1 'polypeptide(L)'
;MAYLRAKGAKQVGNFLDRAGIWALGKEEFLVPAAAEFADYAYRIADILAALERVEERSQLGILDDLQEVGFDVVRIGGFPEDGTSEAPGIMRAVDFLAHARDLLMAAACAAATRMACSPARRSQDAERFMQSVRLGKMEGYGFAVRILAPVTPVRKSTDSTAEPYALYERSVVPILQESLETLCLAEQKAREGGSAELFEKSAAREDLAKLCAALTGIRKALDSKCLEIGITYSATRSQHLPCARICVEERYFPVIEAVSNAIRENDLEAGRL
;
A
#
# COMPACT_ATOMS: atom_id res chain seq x y z
N MET A 1 9.77 10.89 15.42
CA MET A 1 8.73 11.92 15.64
C MET A 1 7.36 11.56 15.06
N ALA A 2 7.28 11.15 13.79
CA ALA A 2 6.01 10.75 13.15
C ALA A 2 5.26 9.66 13.94
N TYR A 3 5.99 8.64 14.38
CA TYR A 3 5.45 7.51 15.15
C TYR A 3 4.82 7.94 16.47
N LEU A 4 5.56 8.69 17.30
CA LEU A 4 5.05 9.24 18.56
C LEU A 4 3.79 10.08 18.35
N ARG A 5 3.78 10.95 17.33
CA ARG A 5 2.57 11.73 16.97
C ARG A 5 1.39 10.83 16.62
N ALA A 6 1.61 9.79 15.83
CA ALA A 6 0.58 8.85 15.42
C ALA A 6 -0.01 8.07 16.61
N LYS A 7 0.81 7.78 17.63
CA LYS A 7 0.38 7.18 18.90
C LYS A 7 -0.29 8.18 19.84
N GLY A 8 -0.45 9.44 19.44
CA GLY A 8 -1.09 10.49 20.23
C GLY A 8 -0.16 11.22 21.20
N ALA A 9 1.15 10.99 21.13
CA ALA A 9 2.11 11.70 21.95
C ALA A 9 2.17 13.18 21.55
N LYS A 10 2.30 14.06 22.54
CA LYS A 10 2.39 15.51 22.36
C LYS A 10 3.80 15.98 22.67
N GLN A 11 4.32 16.88 21.85
CA GLN A 11 5.56 17.56 22.20
C GLN A 11 5.25 18.57 23.31
N VAL A 12 5.84 18.36 24.48
CA VAL A 12 5.62 19.19 25.69
C VAL A 12 6.78 20.14 25.96
N GLY A 13 7.92 19.94 25.30
CA GLY A 13 9.08 20.80 25.46
C GLY A 13 10.17 20.53 24.44
N ASN A 14 11.28 21.22 24.66
CA ASN A 14 12.51 21.12 23.88
C ASN A 14 13.69 21.32 24.83
N PHE A 15 14.75 20.55 24.64
CA PHE A 15 15.99 20.66 25.35
C PHE A 15 17.05 21.30 24.45
N LEU A 16 17.20 22.62 24.58
CA LEU A 16 18.25 23.42 23.93
C LEU A 16 18.38 23.18 22.41
N ASP A 17 17.27 22.94 21.71
CA ASP A 17 17.21 22.59 20.28
C ASP A 17 17.95 21.30 19.89
N ARG A 18 18.46 20.54 20.87
CA ARG A 18 19.14 19.27 20.66
C ARG A 18 18.21 18.08 20.79
N ALA A 19 17.10 18.21 21.51
CA ALA A 19 16.12 17.13 21.64
C ALA A 19 14.72 17.66 21.91
N GLY A 20 13.72 17.05 21.29
CA GLY A 20 12.31 17.31 21.62
C GLY A 20 11.89 16.47 22.82
N ILE A 21 11.11 17.05 23.73
CA ILE A 21 10.48 16.33 24.85
C ILE A 21 9.06 15.98 24.45
N TRP A 22 8.75 14.69 24.40
CA TRP A 22 7.46 14.15 23.99
C TRP A 22 6.80 13.42 25.15
N ALA A 23 5.51 13.63 25.39
CA ALA A 23 4.76 12.94 26.42
C ALA A 23 3.69 12.03 25.81
N LEU A 24 3.63 10.78 26.28
CA LEU A 24 2.57 9.81 25.98
C LEU A 24 2.05 9.25 27.30
N GLY A 25 0.85 9.66 27.71
CA GLY A 25 0.31 9.29 29.02
C GLY A 25 1.16 9.90 30.15
N LYS A 26 1.77 9.05 30.98
CA LYS A 26 2.66 9.45 32.09
C LYS A 26 4.14 9.36 31.75
N GLU A 27 4.49 8.84 30.58
CA GLU A 27 5.87 8.64 30.15
C GLU A 27 6.33 9.80 29.27
N GLU A 28 7.59 10.18 29.46
CA GLU A 28 8.26 11.24 28.70
C GLU A 28 9.45 10.67 27.93
N PHE A 29 9.59 11.10 26.68
CA PHE A 29 10.63 10.67 25.75
C PHE A 29 11.46 11.86 25.34
N LEU A 30 12.78 11.76 25.55
CA LEU A 30 13.74 12.73 25.04
C LEU A 30 14.21 12.27 23.66
N VAL A 31 13.68 12.88 22.62
CA VAL A 31 13.95 12.44 21.24
C VAL A 31 15.02 13.32 20.59
N PRO A 32 16.18 12.77 20.22
CA PRO A 32 17.26 13.53 19.60
C PRO A 32 16.80 14.26 18.33
N ALA A 33 17.26 15.49 18.15
CA ALA A 33 16.95 16.30 16.97
C ALA A 33 17.74 15.88 15.73
N ALA A 34 18.94 15.30 15.90
CA ALA A 34 19.83 14.93 14.80
C ALA A 34 20.47 13.55 15.04
N ALA A 35 20.64 12.80 13.95
CA ALA A 35 21.27 11.47 13.95
C ALA A 35 22.80 11.51 14.06
N GLU A 36 23.40 12.70 13.89
CA GLU A 36 24.86 12.92 13.94
C GLU A 36 25.43 12.97 15.36
N PHE A 37 24.59 13.01 16.40
CA PHE A 37 25.07 12.97 17.79
C PHE A 37 25.70 11.62 18.10
N ALA A 38 26.86 11.64 18.77
CA ALA A 38 27.64 10.45 19.09
C ALA A 38 26.87 9.43 19.94
N ASP A 39 25.91 9.88 20.74
CA ASP A 39 25.06 9.06 21.61
C ASP A 39 23.69 8.73 21.01
N TYR A 40 23.43 9.08 19.74
CA TYR A 40 22.14 8.92 19.08
C TYR A 40 21.59 7.49 19.23
N ALA A 41 22.42 6.48 18.97
CA ALA A 41 22.01 5.07 19.07
C ALA A 41 21.55 4.71 20.50
N TYR A 42 22.25 5.19 21.53
CA TYR A 42 21.87 4.95 22.93
C TYR A 42 20.55 5.65 23.28
N ARG A 43 20.35 6.88 22.81
CA ARG A 43 19.09 7.61 23.01
C ARG A 43 17.90 6.96 22.32
N ILE A 44 18.10 6.42 21.12
CA ILE A 44 17.06 5.64 20.43
C ILE A 44 16.76 4.35 21.19
N ALA A 45 17.77 3.64 21.71
CA ALA A 45 17.56 2.45 22.54
C ALA A 45 16.76 2.75 23.81
N ASP A 46 17.05 3.87 24.49
CA ASP A 46 16.29 4.31 25.67
C ASP A 46 14.81 4.57 25.32
N ILE A 47 14.55 5.22 24.17
CA ILE A 47 13.19 5.47 23.68
C ILE A 47 12.47 4.16 23.37
N LEU A 48 13.11 3.22 22.68
CA LEU A 48 12.53 1.91 22.36
C LEU A 48 12.21 1.12 23.64
N ALA A 49 13.09 1.12 24.63
CA ALA A 49 12.84 0.47 25.92
C ALA A 49 11.68 1.11 26.68
N ALA A 50 11.53 2.44 26.61
CA ALA A 50 10.37 3.13 27.18
C ALA A 50 9.07 2.80 26.42
N LEU A 51 9.11 2.76 25.09
CA LEU A 51 7.94 2.41 24.27
C LEU A 51 7.52 0.95 24.47
N GLU A 52 8.46 0.02 24.65
CA GLU A 52 8.14 -1.39 24.95
C GLU A 52 7.30 -1.51 26.24
N ARG A 53 7.62 -0.73 27.28
CA ARG A 53 6.84 -0.72 28.53
C ARG A 53 5.45 -0.11 28.37
N VAL A 54 5.31 0.91 27.51
CA VAL A 54 4.03 1.60 27.28
C VAL A 54 3.13 0.82 26.34
N GLU A 55 3.69 0.23 25.30
CA GLU A 55 2.95 -0.47 24.25
C GLU A 55 2.80 -1.96 24.49
N GLU A 56 3.49 -2.53 25.50
CA GLU A 56 3.52 -3.96 25.81
C GLU A 56 3.89 -4.82 24.57
N ARG A 57 4.79 -4.29 23.74
CA ARG A 57 5.25 -4.90 22.48
C ARG A 57 6.77 -4.94 22.43
N SER A 58 7.32 -5.95 21.77
CA SER A 58 8.76 -6.09 21.58
C SER A 58 9.37 -4.86 20.91
N GLN A 59 10.59 -4.49 21.32
CA GLN A 59 11.34 -3.39 20.69
C GLN A 59 11.54 -3.56 19.18
N LEU A 60 11.74 -4.79 18.70
CA LEU A 60 11.90 -5.07 17.26
C LEU A 60 10.64 -4.72 16.47
N GLY A 61 9.47 -5.16 16.92
CA GLY A 61 8.20 -4.79 16.27
C GLY A 61 7.92 -3.28 16.30
N ILE A 62 8.33 -2.59 17.37
CA ILE A 62 8.22 -1.12 17.43
C ILE A 62 9.20 -0.45 16.46
N LEU A 63 10.42 -0.99 16.32
CA LEU A 63 11.41 -0.50 15.37
C LEU A 63 10.96 -0.69 13.92
N ASP A 64 10.35 -1.85 13.60
CA ASP A 64 9.77 -2.11 12.28
C ASP A 64 8.67 -1.09 11.97
N ASP A 65 7.75 -0.85 12.91
CA ASP A 65 6.70 0.18 12.76
C ASP A 65 7.27 1.60 12.63
N LEU A 66 8.38 1.91 13.33
CA LEU A 66 9.09 3.19 13.22
C LEU A 66 9.69 3.41 11.83
N GLN A 67 10.23 2.36 11.21
CA GLN A 67 10.77 2.40 9.85
C GLN A 67 9.65 2.53 8.80
N GLU A 68 8.49 1.92 9.07
CA GLU A 68 7.36 1.88 8.15
C GLU A 68 6.34 3.01 8.38
N VAL A 69 6.55 3.86 9.39
CA VAL A 69 5.57 4.88 9.83
C VAL A 69 5.15 5.86 8.73
N GLY A 70 5.98 6.05 7.70
CA GLY A 70 5.71 6.94 6.57
C GLY A 70 5.15 6.24 5.34
N PHE A 71 4.79 4.96 5.44
CA PHE A 71 4.40 4.12 4.32
C PHE A 71 3.05 3.45 4.58
N ASP A 72 2.23 3.39 3.54
CA ASP A 72 1.22 2.35 3.48
C ASP A 72 1.88 1.04 3.06
N VAL A 73 1.50 -0.05 3.70
CA VAL A 73 2.07 -1.37 3.47
C VAL A 73 1.04 -2.22 2.74
N VAL A 74 1.36 -2.61 1.51
CA VAL A 74 0.57 -3.55 0.71
C VAL A 74 1.28 -4.91 0.74
N ARG A 75 0.65 -5.89 1.39
CA ARG A 75 1.07 -7.28 1.47
C ARG A 75 0.33 -8.06 0.38
N ILE A 76 1.06 -8.76 -0.48
CA ILE A 76 0.48 -9.60 -1.52
C ILE A 76 1.08 -11.00 -1.36
N GLY A 77 0.23 -12.01 -1.22
CA GLY A 77 0.67 -13.39 -1.09
C GLY A 77 -0.38 -14.36 -1.62
N GLY A 78 0.01 -15.63 -1.74
CA GLY A 78 -0.89 -16.72 -2.09
C GLY A 78 -0.83 -17.83 -1.04
N PHE A 79 -1.94 -18.54 -0.87
CA PHE A 79 -1.94 -19.80 -0.12
C PHE A 79 -1.89 -20.98 -1.10
N PRO A 80 -0.87 -21.85 -1.03
CA PRO A 80 -0.83 -23.09 -1.78
C PRO A 80 -1.77 -24.15 -1.19
N GLU A 81 -2.24 -25.09 -2.03
CA GLU A 81 -3.19 -26.16 -1.66
C GLU A 81 -2.72 -27.02 -0.47
N ASP A 82 -1.43 -27.32 -0.39
CA ASP A 82 -0.91 -28.35 0.50
C ASP A 82 -0.45 -27.82 1.87
N GLY A 83 -0.66 -26.52 2.14
CA GLY A 83 -0.18 -25.86 3.36
C GLY A 83 1.34 -25.73 3.44
N THR A 84 2.09 -26.36 2.53
CA THR A 84 3.52 -26.16 2.31
C THR A 84 3.71 -25.03 1.31
N SER A 85 3.96 -23.82 1.81
CA SER A 85 4.45 -22.73 0.95
C SER A 85 5.92 -22.96 0.66
N GLU A 86 6.20 -23.77 -0.37
CA GLU A 86 7.51 -23.76 -0.98
C GLU A 86 7.73 -22.40 -1.66
N ALA A 87 8.92 -21.86 -1.48
CA ALA A 87 9.30 -20.64 -2.19
C ALA A 87 9.27 -20.92 -3.70
N PRO A 88 8.61 -20.07 -4.51
CA PRO A 88 8.58 -20.25 -5.95
C PRO A 88 10.01 -20.19 -6.52
N GLY A 89 10.24 -20.91 -7.61
CA GLY A 89 11.50 -20.82 -8.35
C GLY A 89 11.78 -19.37 -8.77
N ILE A 90 13.07 -19.02 -8.90
CA ILE A 90 13.51 -17.63 -9.10
C ILE A 90 12.80 -16.90 -10.25
N MET A 91 12.51 -17.59 -11.36
CA MET A 91 11.82 -16.99 -12.50
C MET A 91 10.37 -16.64 -12.17
N ARG A 92 9.65 -17.54 -11.48
CA ARG A 92 8.30 -17.27 -10.99
C ARG A 92 8.28 -16.15 -9.95
N ALA A 93 9.31 -16.05 -9.11
CA ALA A 93 9.46 -14.95 -8.17
C ALA A 93 9.65 -13.59 -8.87
N VAL A 94 10.42 -13.55 -9.96
CA VAL A 94 10.59 -12.34 -10.80
C VAL A 94 9.28 -11.94 -11.45
N ASP A 95 8.55 -12.91 -12.03
CA ASP A 95 7.25 -12.66 -12.65
C ASP A 95 6.23 -12.16 -11.63
N PHE A 96 6.20 -12.77 -10.44
CA PHE A 96 5.37 -12.32 -9.33
C PHE A 96 5.65 -10.88 -8.94
N LEU A 97 6.93 -10.51 -8.75
CA LEU A 97 7.31 -9.14 -8.42
C LEU A 97 6.97 -8.15 -9.54
N ALA A 98 7.11 -8.55 -10.80
CA ALA A 98 6.73 -7.73 -11.95
C ALA A 98 5.22 -7.44 -11.94
N HIS A 99 4.39 -8.46 -11.71
CA HIS A 99 2.94 -8.26 -11.65
C HIS A 99 2.48 -7.53 -10.37
N ALA A 100 3.17 -7.72 -9.24
CA ALA A 100 2.92 -6.95 -8.02
C ALA A 100 3.24 -5.45 -8.22
N ARG A 101 4.32 -5.13 -8.95
CA ARG A 101 4.62 -3.77 -9.41
C ARG A 101 3.51 -3.23 -10.30
N ASP A 102 3.07 -4.01 -11.28
CA ASP A 102 2.04 -3.59 -12.25
C ASP A 102 0.68 -3.33 -11.56
N LEU A 103 0.35 -4.10 -10.52
CA LEU A 103 -0.84 -3.89 -9.71
C LEU A 103 -0.83 -2.51 -9.04
N LEU A 104 0.29 -2.14 -8.41
CA LEU A 104 0.41 -0.81 -7.79
C LEU A 104 0.48 0.31 -8.83
N MET A 105 1.14 0.06 -9.97
CA MET A 105 1.19 1.00 -11.09
C MET A 105 -0.21 1.30 -11.64
N ALA A 106 -1.08 0.30 -11.77
CA ALA A 106 -2.46 0.49 -12.21
C ALA A 106 -3.23 1.42 -11.24
N ALA A 107 -3.06 1.24 -9.94
CA ALA A 107 -3.66 2.12 -8.93
C ALA A 107 -3.08 3.55 -8.98
N ALA A 108 -1.76 3.68 -9.20
CA ALA A 108 -1.09 4.96 -9.35
C ALA A 108 -1.60 5.74 -10.58
N CYS A 109 -1.83 5.07 -11.71
CA CYS A 109 -2.44 5.65 -12.90
C CYS A 109 -3.90 6.08 -12.64
N ALA A 110 -4.70 5.23 -11.98
CA ALA A 110 -6.08 5.53 -11.63
C ALA A 110 -6.20 6.77 -10.71
N ALA A 111 -5.28 6.88 -9.75
CA ALA A 111 -5.15 8.05 -8.88
C ALA A 111 -4.88 9.33 -9.67
N ALA A 112 -3.98 9.28 -10.65
CA ALA A 112 -3.63 10.45 -11.45
C ALA A 112 -4.79 10.88 -12.37
N THR A 113 -5.56 9.91 -12.89
CA THR A 113 -6.77 10.16 -13.68
C THR A 113 -7.85 10.86 -12.85
N ARG A 114 -8.10 10.41 -11.61
CA ARG A 114 -9.10 11.03 -10.72
C ARG A 114 -8.76 12.47 -10.33
N MET A 115 -7.48 12.84 -10.34
CA MET A 115 -7.03 14.20 -10.08
C MET A 115 -7.13 15.14 -11.30
N ALA A 116 -7.82 14.72 -12.37
CA ALA A 116 -8.02 15.49 -13.60
C ALA A 116 -6.70 16.00 -14.23
N CYS A 117 -5.61 15.26 -14.08
CA CYS A 117 -4.33 15.61 -14.68
C CYS A 117 -4.33 15.31 -16.19
N SER A 118 -3.55 16.09 -16.96
CA SER A 118 -3.32 15.79 -18.38
C SER A 118 -2.64 14.43 -18.55
N PRO A 119 -2.84 13.69 -19.66
CA PRO A 119 -2.28 12.35 -19.85
C PRO A 119 -0.75 12.28 -19.64
N ALA A 120 0.01 13.24 -20.15
CA ALA A 120 1.46 13.31 -19.95
C ALA A 120 1.86 13.48 -18.48
N ARG A 121 1.09 14.28 -17.72
CA ARG A 121 1.32 14.46 -16.28
C ARG A 121 0.94 13.23 -15.47
N ARG A 122 -0.07 12.47 -15.91
CA ARG A 122 -0.46 11.21 -15.24
C ARG A 122 0.67 10.20 -15.25
N SER A 123 1.28 9.96 -16.41
CA SER A 123 2.40 9.03 -16.53
C SER A 123 3.60 9.49 -15.69
N GLN A 124 3.91 10.79 -15.72
CA GLN A 124 5.01 11.34 -14.93
C GLN A 124 4.80 11.21 -13.41
N ASP A 125 3.60 11.52 -12.91
CA ASP A 125 3.30 11.43 -11.47
C ASP A 125 3.32 9.98 -10.99
N ALA A 126 2.80 9.04 -11.80
CA ALA A 126 2.83 7.61 -11.52
C ALA A 126 4.25 7.03 -11.54
N GLU A 127 5.08 7.37 -12.54
CA GLU A 127 6.48 6.96 -12.59
C GLU A 127 7.28 7.49 -11.40
N ARG A 128 7.09 8.78 -11.07
CA ARG A 128 7.74 9.41 -9.91
C ARG A 128 7.36 8.72 -8.61
N PHE A 129 6.10 8.32 -8.46
CA PHE A 129 5.64 7.58 -7.28
C PHE A 129 6.23 6.17 -7.24
N MET A 130 6.24 5.46 -8.36
CA MET A 130 6.83 4.12 -8.40
C MET A 130 8.34 4.12 -8.12
N GLN A 131 9.06 5.21 -8.43
CA GLN A 131 10.46 5.39 -8.03
C GLN A 131 10.68 5.58 -6.53
N SER A 132 9.65 6.02 -5.78
CA SER A 132 9.72 6.21 -4.33
C SER A 132 9.19 5.00 -3.54
N VAL A 133 8.45 4.10 -4.18
CA VAL A 133 8.03 2.81 -3.62
C VAL A 133 9.24 1.92 -3.26
N ARG A 134 9.14 1.19 -2.15
CA ARG A 134 10.18 0.27 -1.67
C ARG A 134 9.62 -1.13 -1.44
N LEU A 135 10.49 -2.13 -1.50
CA LEU A 135 10.17 -3.46 -1.01
C LEU A 135 10.44 -3.52 0.50
N GLY A 136 9.46 -3.99 1.25
CA GLY A 136 9.60 -4.27 2.67
C GLY A 136 10.28 -5.61 2.91
N LYS A 137 10.70 -5.86 4.15
CA LYS A 137 11.26 -7.15 4.56
C LYS A 137 10.19 -8.23 4.45
N MET A 138 10.50 -9.37 3.84
CA MET A 138 9.59 -10.52 3.81
C MET A 138 9.44 -11.08 5.23
N GLU A 139 8.22 -11.26 5.70
CA GLU A 139 7.91 -11.76 7.05
C GLU A 139 6.93 -12.93 6.99
N GLY A 140 7.15 -13.93 7.83
CA GLY A 140 6.25 -15.08 7.99
C GLY A 140 6.63 -16.32 7.19
N TYR A 141 5.79 -17.35 7.34
CA TYR A 141 5.85 -18.61 6.61
C TYR A 141 4.97 -18.49 5.37
N GLY A 142 5.58 -18.17 4.24
CA GLY A 142 4.87 -18.04 2.97
C GLY A 142 5.56 -17.05 2.04
N PHE A 143 5.43 -17.26 0.73
CA PHE A 143 5.96 -16.32 -0.24
C PHE A 143 4.98 -15.15 -0.45
N ALA A 144 5.15 -14.09 0.34
CA ALA A 144 4.33 -12.88 0.27
C ALA A 144 5.21 -11.63 0.19
N VAL A 145 5.02 -10.79 -0.84
CA VAL A 145 5.75 -9.52 -0.99
C VAL A 145 5.11 -8.41 -0.16
N ARG A 146 5.96 -7.59 0.46
CA ARG A 146 5.58 -6.32 1.06
C ARG A 146 6.02 -5.17 0.18
N ILE A 147 5.08 -4.32 -0.18
CA ILE A 147 5.32 -3.09 -0.91
C ILE A 147 5.03 -1.92 0.02
N LEU A 148 6.03 -1.07 0.21
CA LEU A 148 5.99 0.13 1.03
C LEU A 148 5.74 1.34 0.11
N ALA A 149 4.49 1.81 0.11
CA ALA A 149 4.04 2.97 -0.67
C ALA A 149 4.17 4.24 0.17
N PRO A 150 4.99 5.23 -0.22
CA PRO A 150 5.27 6.40 0.61
C PRO A 150 4.04 7.28 0.74
N VAL A 151 3.88 7.85 1.94
CA VAL A 151 2.79 8.76 2.29
C VAL A 151 3.37 10.05 2.85
N THR A 152 3.29 11.13 2.08
CA THR A 152 3.64 12.46 2.58
C THR A 152 2.78 12.81 3.81
N PRO A 153 3.39 13.17 4.96
CA PRO A 153 2.65 13.49 6.19
C PRO A 153 1.85 14.79 6.05
N VAL A 154 0.70 14.88 6.72
CA VAL A 154 -0.11 16.10 6.72
C VAL A 154 0.56 17.14 7.63
N ARG A 155 1.13 18.19 7.04
CA ARG A 155 1.61 19.35 7.80
C ARG A 155 0.41 20.19 8.23
N LYS A 156 0.24 20.41 9.54
CA LYS A 156 -0.73 21.37 10.09
C LYS A 156 -0.22 22.82 9.94
N SER A 157 0.21 23.22 8.74
CA SER A 157 0.38 24.65 8.44
C SER A 157 -0.97 25.18 7.94
N THR A 158 -1.34 26.37 8.41
CA THR A 158 -2.58 27.10 8.10
C THR A 158 -2.78 27.47 6.62
N ASP A 159 -1.90 27.02 5.72
CA ASP A 159 -2.03 27.22 4.29
C ASP A 159 -2.79 26.04 3.68
N SER A 160 -4.03 26.31 3.26
CA SER A 160 -4.98 25.37 2.67
C SER A 160 -4.58 24.80 1.29
N THR A 161 -3.31 24.88 0.93
CA THR A 161 -2.75 24.35 -0.32
C THR A 161 -1.97 23.08 -0.02
N ALA A 162 -2.68 21.99 0.28
CA ALA A 162 -2.05 20.67 0.22
C ALA A 162 -1.41 20.53 -1.17
N GLU A 163 -0.10 20.31 -1.24
CA GLU A 163 0.61 20.13 -2.51
C GLU A 163 -0.14 19.06 -3.34
N PRO A 164 -0.51 19.34 -4.60
CA PRO A 164 -1.27 18.39 -5.42
C PRO A 164 -0.63 16.99 -5.47
N TYR A 165 0.70 16.91 -5.39
CA TYR A 165 1.42 15.63 -5.35
C TYR A 165 1.27 14.88 -4.02
N ALA A 166 1.21 15.59 -2.88
CA ALA A 166 0.98 14.95 -1.58
C ALA A 166 -0.44 14.37 -1.45
N LEU A 167 -1.42 14.99 -2.12
CA LEU A 167 -2.78 14.43 -2.23
C LEU A 167 -2.80 13.20 -3.12
N TYR A 168 -2.03 13.24 -4.22
CA TYR A 168 -1.84 12.11 -5.12
C TYR A 168 -1.29 10.88 -4.39
N GLU A 169 -0.15 10.99 -3.71
CA GLU A 169 0.48 9.88 -2.97
C GLU A 169 -0.49 9.22 -1.97
N ARG A 170 -1.25 10.04 -1.23
CA ARG A 170 -2.24 9.56 -0.25
C ARG A 170 -3.43 8.84 -0.88
N SER A 171 -3.72 9.09 -2.15
CA SER A 171 -4.86 8.52 -2.85
C SER A 171 -4.57 7.15 -3.47
N VAL A 172 -3.30 6.82 -3.77
CA VAL A 172 -2.96 5.60 -4.53
C VAL A 172 -3.45 4.32 -3.85
N VAL A 173 -3.08 4.10 -2.58
CA VAL A 173 -3.44 2.86 -1.87
C VAL A 173 -4.95 2.77 -1.55
N PRO A 174 -5.65 3.84 -1.13
CA PRO A 174 -7.11 3.83 -1.05
C PRO A 174 -7.81 3.48 -2.36
N ILE A 175 -7.28 3.97 -3.49
CA ILE A 175 -7.83 3.66 -4.81
C ILE A 175 -7.59 2.20 -5.19
N LEU A 176 -6.44 1.64 -4.83
CA LEU A 176 -6.16 0.22 -4.96
C LEU A 176 -7.19 -0.60 -4.17
N GLN A 177 -7.40 -0.27 -2.89
CA GLN A 177 -8.37 -0.94 -2.03
C GLN A 177 -9.78 -0.87 -2.64
N GLU A 178 -10.26 0.33 -2.97
CA GLU A 178 -11.59 0.54 -3.54
C GLU A 178 -11.79 -0.24 -4.84
N SER A 179 -10.77 -0.29 -5.70
CA SER A 179 -10.84 -1.01 -6.97
C SER A 179 -10.93 -2.52 -6.76
N LEU A 180 -10.17 -3.06 -5.80
CA LEU A 180 -10.21 -4.48 -5.43
C LEU A 180 -11.56 -4.86 -4.78
N GLU A 181 -12.08 -4.02 -3.90
CA GLU A 181 -13.39 -4.22 -3.27
C GLU A 181 -14.52 -4.16 -4.31
N THR A 182 -14.47 -3.19 -5.22
CA THR A 182 -15.45 -3.07 -6.32
C THR A 182 -15.43 -4.31 -7.22
N LEU A 183 -14.25 -4.83 -7.51
CA LEU A 183 -14.08 -6.06 -8.29
C LEU A 183 -14.73 -7.26 -7.58
N CYS A 184 -14.49 -7.44 -6.29
CA CYS A 184 -15.08 -8.52 -5.50
C CYS A 184 -16.61 -8.41 -5.41
N LEU A 185 -17.13 -7.19 -5.20
CA LEU A 185 -18.57 -6.94 -5.11
C LEU A 185 -19.29 -7.11 -6.45
N ALA A 186 -18.64 -6.72 -7.56
CA ALA A 186 -19.25 -6.85 -8.88
C ALA A 186 -19.40 -8.32 -9.30
N GLU A 187 -18.43 -9.17 -8.94
CA GLU A 187 -18.55 -10.62 -9.14
C GLU A 187 -19.72 -11.21 -8.34
N GLN A 188 -19.85 -10.83 -7.06
CA GLN A 188 -20.93 -11.33 -6.22
C GLN A 188 -22.30 -11.00 -6.83
N LYS A 189 -22.46 -9.76 -7.33
CA LYS A 189 -23.71 -9.31 -7.97
C LYS A 189 -23.98 -9.99 -9.31
N ALA A 190 -22.95 -10.23 -10.12
CA ALA A 190 -23.09 -10.97 -11.38
C ALA A 190 -23.62 -12.40 -11.14
N ARG A 191 -23.29 -13.00 -10.00
CA ARG A 191 -23.79 -14.33 -9.60
C ARG A 191 -25.21 -14.34 -9.08
N GLU A 192 -25.62 -13.28 -8.39
CA GLU A 192 -26.99 -13.10 -7.89
C GLU A 192 -28.00 -12.73 -8.99
N GLY A 193 -27.58 -12.75 -10.27
CA GLY A 193 -28.41 -12.44 -11.43
C GLY A 193 -28.50 -10.94 -11.75
N GLY A 194 -27.68 -10.10 -11.08
CA GLY A 194 -27.52 -8.69 -11.40
C GLY A 194 -26.74 -8.52 -12.70
N SER A 195 -27.23 -7.66 -13.59
CA SER A 195 -26.74 -7.59 -14.97
C SER A 195 -25.22 -7.40 -15.08
N ALA A 196 -24.61 -8.25 -15.91
CA ALA A 196 -23.22 -8.10 -16.37
C ALA A 196 -22.93 -6.69 -16.93
N GLU A 197 -23.96 -5.94 -17.32
CA GLU A 197 -23.88 -4.55 -17.80
C GLU A 197 -23.28 -3.56 -16.79
N LEU A 198 -23.48 -3.74 -15.48
CA LEU A 198 -22.83 -2.89 -14.47
C LEU A 198 -21.31 -3.14 -14.43
N PHE A 199 -20.93 -4.38 -14.66
CA PHE A 199 -19.54 -4.81 -14.75
C PHE A 199 -18.90 -4.36 -16.06
N GLU A 200 -19.62 -4.43 -17.19
CA GLU A 200 -19.18 -3.89 -18.49
C GLU A 200 -19.00 -2.36 -18.46
N LYS A 201 -19.91 -1.61 -17.82
CA LYS A 201 -19.76 -0.16 -17.63
C LYS A 201 -18.56 0.22 -16.77
N SER A 202 -18.15 -0.65 -15.83
CA SER A 202 -16.95 -0.44 -15.01
C SER A 202 -15.68 -0.99 -15.67
N ALA A 203 -15.80 -2.01 -16.52
CA ALA A 203 -14.76 -2.53 -17.41
C ALA A 203 -14.37 -1.53 -18.51
N ALA A 204 -15.20 -0.53 -18.83
CA ALA A 204 -14.81 0.57 -19.73
C ALA A 204 -13.64 1.43 -19.20
N ARG A 205 -13.08 1.15 -18.02
CA ARG A 205 -11.90 1.81 -17.46
C ARG A 205 -10.63 1.00 -17.74
N GLU A 206 -9.74 1.53 -18.58
CA GLU A 206 -8.40 0.97 -18.85
C GLU A 206 -7.62 0.61 -17.57
N ASP A 207 -7.76 1.41 -16.52
CA ASP A 207 -7.09 1.17 -15.23
C ASP A 207 -7.52 -0.15 -14.57
N LEU A 208 -8.81 -0.52 -14.71
CA LEU A 208 -9.34 -1.77 -14.17
C LEU A 208 -8.82 -2.97 -14.98
N ALA A 209 -8.66 -2.82 -16.30
CA ALA A 209 -8.05 -3.83 -17.16
C ALA A 209 -6.64 -4.20 -16.69
N LYS A 210 -5.81 -3.17 -16.46
CA LYS A 210 -4.42 -3.33 -16.01
C LYS A 210 -4.36 -3.98 -14.63
N LEU A 211 -5.29 -3.62 -13.73
CA LEU A 211 -5.43 -4.24 -12.42
C LEU A 211 -5.81 -5.72 -12.53
N CYS A 212 -6.81 -6.06 -13.34
CA CYS A 212 -7.23 -7.45 -13.58
C CYS A 212 -6.12 -8.30 -14.22
N ALA A 213 -5.38 -7.74 -15.18
CA ALA A 213 -4.23 -8.38 -15.80
C ALA A 213 -3.12 -8.68 -14.78
N ALA A 214 -2.82 -7.71 -13.92
CA ALA A 214 -1.82 -7.86 -12.86
C ALA A 214 -2.22 -8.94 -11.83
N LEU A 215 -3.48 -8.98 -11.38
CA LEU A 215 -3.99 -10.02 -10.49
C LEU A 215 -3.86 -11.42 -11.12
N THR A 216 -4.25 -11.55 -12.39
CA THR A 216 -4.13 -12.80 -13.15
C THR A 216 -2.67 -13.26 -13.24
N GLY A 217 -1.76 -12.33 -13.54
CA GLY A 217 -0.32 -12.60 -13.58
C GLY A 217 0.24 -13.05 -12.24
N ILE A 218 -0.14 -12.39 -11.15
CA ILE A 218 0.24 -12.78 -9.78
C ILE A 218 -0.21 -14.22 -9.48
N ARG A 219 -1.46 -14.56 -9.76
CA ARG A 219 -1.96 -15.94 -9.54
C ARG A 219 -1.17 -16.97 -10.33
N LYS A 220 -0.92 -16.70 -11.63
CA LYS A 220 -0.16 -17.62 -12.48
C LYS A 220 1.28 -17.81 -11.98
N ALA A 221 1.92 -16.74 -11.50
CA ALA A 221 3.27 -16.80 -10.97
C ALA A 221 3.34 -17.60 -9.63
N LEU A 222 2.34 -17.42 -8.77
CA LEU A 222 2.27 -18.08 -7.46
C LEU A 222 1.62 -19.47 -7.49
N ASP A 223 0.99 -19.86 -8.59
CA ASP A 223 0.27 -21.14 -8.73
C ASP A 223 -0.72 -21.37 -7.57
N SER A 224 -1.40 -20.29 -7.14
CA SER A 224 -2.17 -20.25 -5.89
C SER A 224 -3.68 -20.19 -6.14
N LYS A 225 -4.47 -20.81 -5.25
CA LYS A 225 -5.95 -20.81 -5.34
C LYS A 225 -6.61 -19.57 -4.76
N CYS A 226 -6.06 -18.97 -3.71
CA CYS A 226 -6.47 -17.61 -3.31
C CYS A 226 -5.25 -16.71 -3.33
N LEU A 227 -5.46 -15.48 -3.80
CA LEU A 227 -4.56 -14.38 -3.53
C LEU A 227 -5.06 -13.60 -2.32
N GLU A 228 -4.20 -13.37 -1.35
CA GLU A 228 -4.47 -12.47 -0.25
C GLU A 228 -3.74 -11.15 -0.48
N ILE A 229 -4.50 -10.05 -0.39
CA ILE A 229 -3.98 -8.70 -0.41
C ILE A 229 -4.34 -8.04 0.92
N GLY A 230 -3.33 -7.82 1.76
CA GLY A 230 -3.43 -7.08 3.01
C GLY A 230 -2.97 -5.64 2.84
N ILE A 231 -3.74 -4.68 3.34
CA ILE A 231 -3.39 -3.26 3.31
C ILE A 231 -3.35 -2.74 4.75
N THR A 232 -2.20 -2.19 5.14
CA THR A 232 -2.02 -1.46 6.40
C THR A 232 -1.69 -0.02 6.07
N TYR A 233 -2.46 0.91 6.62
CA TYR A 233 -2.28 2.32 6.34
C TYR A 233 -1.23 2.97 7.25
N SER A 234 -0.50 3.91 6.67
CA SER A 234 0.51 4.70 7.35
C SER A 234 -0.06 5.44 8.55
N ALA A 235 0.68 5.40 9.65
CA ALA A 235 0.36 6.12 10.87
C ALA A 235 0.51 7.66 10.71
N THR A 236 1.16 8.14 9.65
CA THR A 236 1.27 9.59 9.33
C THR A 236 0.03 10.18 8.64
N ARG A 237 -0.97 9.36 8.31
CA ARG A 237 -2.24 9.83 7.74
C ARG A 237 -3.04 10.60 8.79
N SER A 238 -3.71 11.68 8.37
CA SER A 238 -4.63 12.41 9.24
C SER A 238 -5.88 11.62 9.61
N GLN A 239 -6.26 10.65 8.78
CA GLN A 239 -7.44 9.82 8.97
C GLN A 239 -6.98 8.39 9.28
N HIS A 240 -7.47 7.83 10.38
CA HIS A 240 -7.26 6.43 10.70
C HIS A 240 -8.13 5.60 9.75
N LEU A 241 -7.49 4.85 8.85
CA LEU A 241 -8.17 3.90 7.98
C LEU A 241 -8.01 2.49 8.57
N PRO A 242 -9.05 1.64 8.54
CA PRO A 242 -8.93 0.27 8.99
C PRO A 242 -7.98 -0.50 8.08
N CYS A 243 -7.28 -1.49 8.63
CA CYS A 243 -6.55 -2.44 7.80
C CYS A 243 -7.56 -3.22 6.95
N ALA A 244 -7.26 -3.40 5.67
CA ALA A 244 -8.08 -4.18 4.76
C ALA A 244 -7.41 -5.51 4.46
N ARG A 245 -8.20 -6.57 4.34
CA ARG A 245 -7.75 -7.89 3.92
C ARG A 245 -8.71 -8.38 2.86
N ILE A 246 -8.20 -8.57 1.65
CA ILE A 246 -8.98 -8.92 0.46
C ILE A 246 -8.48 -10.28 -0.04
N CYS A 247 -9.34 -11.30 -0.05
CA CYS A 247 -9.03 -12.60 -0.65
C CYS A 247 -9.69 -12.67 -2.02
N VAL A 248 -8.89 -12.88 -3.06
CA VAL A 248 -9.36 -13.15 -4.42
C VAL A 248 -9.23 -14.65 -4.66
N GLU A 249 -10.34 -15.37 -4.52
CA GLU A 249 -10.42 -16.81 -4.74
C GLU A 249 -10.34 -17.18 -6.24
N GLU A 250 -9.92 -18.41 -6.51
CA GLU A 250 -9.75 -19.01 -7.85
C GLU A 250 -11.01 -18.85 -8.71
N ARG A 251 -12.18 -18.95 -8.09
CA ARG A 251 -13.49 -18.79 -8.74
C ARG A 251 -13.69 -17.43 -9.40
N TYR A 252 -12.97 -16.39 -8.97
CA TYR A 252 -13.08 -15.04 -9.51
C TYR A 252 -12.25 -14.84 -10.79
N PHE A 253 -11.24 -15.66 -11.01
CA PHE A 253 -10.27 -15.42 -12.09
C PHE A 253 -10.81 -15.57 -13.51
N PRO A 254 -11.74 -16.49 -13.85
CA PRO A 254 -12.30 -16.55 -15.19
C PRO A 254 -12.96 -15.22 -15.62
N VAL A 255 -13.62 -14.53 -14.68
CA VAL A 255 -14.26 -13.24 -14.91
C VAL A 255 -13.21 -12.12 -15.01
N ILE A 256 -12.21 -12.13 -14.13
CA ILE A 256 -11.09 -11.18 -14.16
C ILE A 256 -10.30 -11.28 -15.49
N GLU A 257 -10.07 -12.49 -15.99
CA GLU A 257 -9.42 -12.73 -17.27
C GLU A 257 -10.28 -12.24 -18.44
N ALA A 258 -11.59 -12.50 -18.41
CA ALA A 258 -12.52 -12.01 -19.44
C ALA A 258 -12.51 -10.48 -19.55
N VAL A 259 -12.49 -9.75 -18.42
CA VAL A 259 -12.38 -8.28 -18.40
C VAL A 259 -11.06 -7.82 -18.99
N SER A 260 -9.96 -8.43 -18.58
CA SER A 260 -8.64 -8.08 -19.09
C SER A 260 -8.55 -8.27 -20.62
N ASN A 261 -9.21 -9.30 -21.16
CA ASN A 261 -9.20 -9.59 -22.59
C ASN A 261 -10.14 -8.69 -23.38
N ALA A 262 -11.37 -8.47 -22.91
CA ALA A 262 -12.37 -7.64 -23.59
C ALA A 262 -11.89 -6.19 -23.76
N ILE A 263 -11.14 -5.65 -22.80
CA ILE A 263 -10.60 -4.29 -22.89
C ILE A 263 -9.41 -4.23 -23.86
N ARG A 264 -8.54 -5.26 -23.85
CA ARG A 264 -7.44 -5.38 -24.82
C ARG A 264 -7.94 -5.45 -26.26
N GLU A 265 -9.05 -6.15 -26.51
CA GLU A 265 -9.65 -6.24 -27.84
C GLU A 265 -10.24 -4.90 -28.29
N ASN A 266 -10.90 -4.16 -27.39
CA ASN A 266 -11.38 -2.81 -27.67
C ASN A 266 -10.25 -1.81 -27.96
N ASP A 267 -9.11 -1.89 -27.25
CA ASP A 267 -7.94 -1.04 -27.52
C ASP A 267 -7.31 -1.33 -28.90
N LEU A 268 -7.34 -2.60 -29.34
CA LEU A 268 -6.85 -3.02 -30.65
C LEU A 268 -7.77 -2.60 -31.80
N GLU A 269 -9.08 -2.51 -31.56
CA GLU A 269 -10.03 -1.96 -32.54
C GLU A 269 -9.99 -0.42 -32.59
N ALA A 270 -9.82 0.25 -31.46
CA ALA A 270 -9.69 1.71 -31.40
C ALA A 270 -8.40 2.24 -32.04
N GLY A 271 -7.31 1.48 -32.03
CA GLY A 271 -6.04 1.82 -32.70
C GLY A 271 -6.00 1.55 -34.21
N ARG A 272 -7.11 1.07 -34.81
CA ARG A 272 -7.24 0.81 -36.25
C ARG A 272 -8.11 1.84 -37.00
N LEU A 273 -8.56 2.89 -36.32
CA LEU A 273 -9.26 4.05 -36.88
C LEU A 273 -8.38 5.31 -36.84
#